data_AF-A0AAQ3WZ17-F1
#
_entry.id   AF-A0AAQ3WZ17-F1
#
_cell.length_a   1.000
_cell.length_b   1.000
_cell.length_c   1.000
_cell.angle_alpha   90.00
_cell.angle_beta   90.00
_cell.angle_gamma   90.00
#
_symmetry.space_group_name_H-M   'P 1'
#
loop_
_entity.id
_entity.type
_entity.pdbx_description
1 polymer ?
#
loop_
_entity_poly.entity_id
_entity_poly.type
_entity_poly.pdbx_seq_one_letter_code
_entity_poly.pdbx_strand_id
1 'polypeptide(L)'
;MHETVLNQIDKYRKHCLWRGADFSRKGQAKAAWPRVCLPKESGDLGVLNLKIQNEAMLLKNFHKFFNRLDIPSKYLTVDTALSLEDSSMMFHLPLSAQAHRQYQEFLLKLESVILTDDLDEWMYRWGTKEFSTKKAYNLLIGSRQVHVSFGWLWKSFCQPKHKVFFWLILVDCLPTRDRLQRRRMDLPSYSCVMCSQGNLESSAHLFLHCPMLGSLGLLDTASDSLFEAWTSFKSQLNQPFFMELITIMAWSIWITRNNFVFRNLQPSLNACLFTFVEVLSLSALRAKASLRPALFL
;
A
#
# COMPACT_ATOMS: atom_id res chain seq x y z
N MET A 1 7.07 22.40 0.68
CA MET A 1 7.24 22.14 2.12
C MET A 1 8.65 21.65 2.38
N HIS A 2 9.34 22.14 3.41
CA HIS A 2 10.71 21.75 3.71
C HIS A 2 10.79 20.29 4.21
N GLU A 3 11.89 19.59 3.93
CA GLU A 3 12.05 18.17 4.25
C GLU A 3 11.95 17.86 5.75
N THR A 4 12.47 18.74 6.61
CA THR A 4 12.40 18.59 8.06
C THR A 4 10.96 18.57 8.58
N VAL A 5 10.08 19.39 8.00
CA VAL A 5 8.65 19.46 8.36
C VAL A 5 7.96 18.17 7.93
N LEU A 6 8.24 17.68 6.72
CA LEU A 6 7.71 16.40 6.23
C LEU A 6 8.11 15.24 7.15
N ASN A 7 9.38 15.19 7.56
CA ASN A 7 9.90 14.18 8.48
C ASN A 7 9.24 14.23 9.86
N GLN A 8 8.98 15.43 10.38
CA GLN A 8 8.30 15.62 11.65
C GLN A 8 6.83 15.16 11.58
N ILE A 9 6.11 15.52 10.52
CA ILE A 9 4.74 15.05 10.30
C ILE A 9 4.70 13.52 10.20
N ASP A 10 5.59 12.93 9.41
CA ASP A 10 5.66 11.48 9.26
C ASP A 10 6.04 10.76 10.56
N LYS A 11 6.84 11.38 11.43
CA LYS A 11 7.09 10.86 12.78
C LYS A 11 5.80 10.70 13.57
N TYR A 12 4.92 11.72 13.58
CA TYR A 12 3.63 11.65 14.26
C TYR A 12 2.67 10.67 13.61
N ARG A 13 2.60 10.62 12.27
CA ARG A 13 1.76 9.67 11.54
C ARG A 13 2.17 8.22 11.80
N LYS A 14 3.48 7.92 11.78
CA LYS A 14 4.04 6.61 12.14
C LYS A 14 3.70 6.23 13.57
N HIS A 15 3.86 7.17 14.50
CA HIS A 15 3.55 6.95 15.91
C HIS A 15 2.07 6.62 16.10
N CYS A 16 1.18 7.47 15.60
CA CYS A 16 -0.27 7.29 15.70
C CYS A 16 -0.72 5.94 15.11
N LEU A 17 -0.20 5.57 13.92
CA LEU A 17 -0.56 4.32 13.27
C LEU A 17 -0.18 3.07 14.07
N TRP A 18 1.00 3.06 14.70
CA TRP A 18 1.54 1.85 15.34
C TRP A 18 1.39 1.80 16.86
N ARG A 19 1.23 2.96 17.51
CA ARG A 19 1.27 3.13 18.96
C ARG A 19 -0.01 3.79 19.50
N GLY A 20 -0.86 4.33 18.64
CA GLY A 20 -2.06 5.07 19.03
C GLY A 20 -1.74 6.48 19.52
N ALA A 21 -2.69 7.11 20.21
CA ALA A 21 -2.60 8.52 20.60
C ALA A 21 -1.63 8.80 21.77
N ASP A 22 -1.22 7.78 22.52
CA ASP A 22 -0.33 7.93 23.67
C ASP A 22 1.13 8.06 23.22
N PHE A 23 1.67 9.28 23.28
CA PHE A 23 3.05 9.60 22.91
C PHE A 23 4.11 8.88 23.75
N SER A 24 3.78 8.50 24.99
CA SER A 24 4.68 7.77 25.87
C SER A 24 4.82 6.28 25.48
N ARG A 25 3.82 5.75 24.77
CA ARG A 25 3.77 4.34 24.41
C ARG A 25 4.93 3.96 23.50
N LYS A 26 5.77 3.06 23.99
CA LYS A 26 6.90 2.49 23.25
C LYS A 26 6.43 1.27 22.45
N GLY A 27 7.02 1.07 21.27
CA GLY A 27 6.70 -0.07 20.41
C GLY A 27 7.35 0.06 19.03
N GLN A 28 7.76 -1.06 18.44
CA GLN A 28 8.33 -1.06 17.10
C GLN A 28 7.23 -0.99 16.03
N ALA A 29 7.52 -0.31 14.92
CA ALA A 29 6.65 -0.33 13.75
C ALA A 29 6.51 -1.78 13.22
N LYS A 30 5.29 -2.17 12.86
CA LYS A 30 5.05 -3.53 12.33
C LYS A 30 5.46 -3.65 10.87
N ALA A 31 5.27 -2.60 10.07
CA ALA A 31 5.70 -2.53 8.68
C ALA A 31 6.56 -1.27 8.40
N ALA A 32 7.40 -1.33 7.38
CA ALA A 32 8.22 -0.21 6.94
C ALA A 32 7.35 0.92 6.38
N TRP A 33 7.73 2.17 6.67
CA TRP A 33 6.92 3.34 6.25
C TRP A 33 6.77 3.51 4.73
N PRO A 34 7.82 3.32 3.91
CA PRO A 34 7.65 3.39 2.45
C PRO A 34 6.57 2.43 1.94
N ARG A 35 6.49 1.22 2.53
CA ARG A 35 5.46 0.23 2.23
C ARG A 35 4.08 0.72 2.64
N VAL A 36 3.93 1.26 3.85
CA VAL A 36 2.66 1.86 4.31
C VAL A 36 2.14 2.95 3.37
N CYS A 37 3.06 3.68 2.73
CA CYS A 37 2.73 4.78 1.84
C CYS A 37 2.38 4.40 0.40
N LEU A 38 2.55 3.13 0.02
CA LEU A 38 2.18 2.67 -1.32
C LEU A 38 0.66 2.55 -1.45
N PRO A 39 0.09 2.80 -2.65
CA PRO A 39 -1.35 2.70 -2.89
C PRO A 39 -1.92 1.32 -2.57
N LYS A 40 -3.21 1.26 -2.26
CA LYS A 40 -3.93 0.00 -2.00
C LYS A 40 -3.94 -0.91 -3.21
N GLU A 41 -4.03 -0.30 -4.39
CA GLU A 41 -3.94 -0.94 -5.70
C GLU A 41 -2.57 -1.57 -5.94
N SER A 42 -1.52 -1.03 -5.29
CA SER A 42 -0.16 -1.57 -5.29
C SER A 42 0.13 -2.46 -4.09
N GLY A 43 -0.90 -2.96 -3.41
CA GLY A 43 -0.80 -3.99 -2.36
C GLY A 43 -0.63 -3.47 -0.94
N ASP A 44 -0.79 -2.17 -0.71
CA ASP A 44 -0.36 -1.56 0.55
C ASP A 44 -1.42 -0.71 1.24
N LEU A 45 -1.05 0.01 2.30
CA LEU A 45 -2.03 0.65 3.20
C LEU A 45 -2.67 1.91 2.60
N GLY A 46 -2.02 2.53 1.60
CA GLY A 46 -2.51 3.72 0.91
C GLY A 46 -2.37 5.01 1.71
N VAL A 47 -1.43 5.08 2.65
CA VAL A 47 -1.15 6.32 3.39
C VAL A 47 -0.44 7.30 2.45
N LEU A 48 -0.92 8.54 2.34
CA LEU A 48 -0.34 9.51 1.40
C LEU A 48 1.17 9.72 1.63
N ASN A 49 1.99 9.52 0.59
CA ASN A 49 3.41 9.86 0.62
C ASN A 49 3.56 11.38 0.51
N LEU A 50 3.94 12.06 1.59
CA LEU A 50 3.94 13.52 1.62
C LEU A 50 5.04 14.12 0.74
N LYS A 51 6.16 13.43 0.54
CA LYS A 51 7.23 13.87 -0.35
C LYS A 51 6.73 13.91 -1.80
N ILE A 52 6.15 12.81 -2.25
CA ILE A 52 5.60 12.69 -3.61
C ILE A 52 4.40 13.61 -3.79
N GLN A 53 3.55 13.77 -2.76
CA GLN A 53 2.46 14.73 -2.80
C GLN A 53 2.99 16.17 -2.93
N ASN A 54 4.04 16.53 -2.20
CA ASN A 54 4.66 17.85 -2.30
C ASN A 54 5.26 18.08 -3.69
N GLU A 55 5.94 17.10 -4.28
CA GLU A 55 6.44 17.15 -5.66
C GLU A 55 5.29 17.29 -6.68
N ALA A 56 4.22 16.50 -6.54
CA ALA A 56 3.03 16.61 -7.39
C ALA A 56 2.34 17.98 -7.28
N MET A 57 2.34 18.60 -6.10
CA MET A 57 1.83 19.96 -5.92
C MET A 57 2.76 21.02 -6.53
N LEU A 58 4.07 20.83 -6.48
CA LEU A 58 5.02 21.71 -7.16
C LEU A 58 4.85 21.64 -8.68
N LEU A 59 4.57 20.47 -9.24
CA LEU A 59 4.23 20.32 -10.67
C LEU A 59 3.00 21.15 -11.07
N LYS A 60 2.06 21.40 -10.15
CA LYS A 60 0.92 22.30 -10.41
C LYS A 60 1.39 23.74 -10.63
N ASN A 61 2.42 24.18 -9.90
CA ASN A 61 2.98 25.52 -10.07
C ASN A 61 3.74 25.63 -11.40
N PHE A 62 4.49 24.58 -11.78
CA PHE A 62 5.09 24.51 -13.11
C PHE A 62 4.03 24.57 -14.22
N HIS A 63 2.93 23.82 -14.08
CA HIS A 63 1.81 23.93 -15.00
C HIS A 63 1.31 25.37 -15.14
N LYS A 64 1.00 26.04 -14.02
CA LYS A 64 0.54 27.43 -14.05
C LYS A 64 1.54 28.35 -14.76
N PHE A 65 2.82 28.20 -14.42
CA PHE A 65 3.91 28.97 -15.01
C PHE A 65 4.00 28.80 -16.53
N PHE A 66 4.10 27.56 -17.01
CA PHE A 66 4.23 27.28 -18.45
C PHE A 66 2.98 27.63 -19.26
N ASN A 67 1.79 27.56 -18.64
CA ASN A 67 0.52 27.89 -19.32
C ASN A 67 0.11 29.34 -19.13
N ARG A 68 0.97 30.17 -18.50
CA ARG A 68 0.70 31.60 -18.29
C ARG A 68 -0.61 31.83 -17.53
N LEU A 69 -1.05 30.83 -16.76
CA LEU A 69 -2.21 30.95 -15.90
C LEU A 69 -1.76 31.85 -14.74
N ASP A 70 -2.35 33.04 -14.64
CA ASP A 70 -2.04 34.08 -13.66
C ASP A 70 -0.71 34.85 -13.90
N ILE A 71 -0.13 34.84 -15.12
CA ILE A 71 1.11 35.60 -15.44
C ILE A 71 0.94 36.37 -16.76
N PRO A 72 1.22 37.70 -16.82
CA PRO A 72 1.28 38.41 -18.09
C PRO A 72 2.56 37.99 -18.82
N SER A 73 2.47 37.32 -19.97
CA SER A 73 3.69 37.04 -20.74
C SER A 73 3.55 37.31 -22.24
N LYS A 74 4.38 38.25 -22.71
CA LYS A 74 4.98 38.24 -24.04
C LYS A 74 6.27 37.43 -23.96
N TYR A 75 6.36 36.21 -24.51
CA TYR A 75 7.63 35.55 -24.89
C TYR A 75 7.44 34.47 -25.97
N LEU A 76 8.58 34.20 -26.64
CA LEU A 76 8.94 33.43 -27.86
C LEU A 76 8.24 32.08 -28.07
N THR A 77 7.89 31.76 -29.32
CA THR A 77 7.35 30.47 -29.80
C THR A 77 8.49 29.51 -30.21
N VAL A 78 8.20 28.21 -30.39
CA VAL A 78 9.19 27.24 -30.88
C VAL A 78 9.67 27.61 -32.29
N ASP A 79 8.76 28.05 -33.14
CA ASP A 79 9.07 28.58 -34.48
C ASP A 79 10.04 29.78 -34.43
N THR A 80 9.79 30.76 -33.56
CA THR A 80 10.71 31.88 -33.38
C THR A 80 12.03 31.49 -32.74
N ALA A 81 12.08 30.42 -31.93
CA ALA A 81 13.31 29.87 -31.36
C ALA A 81 14.16 29.12 -32.40
N LEU A 82 13.53 28.37 -33.31
CA LEU A 82 14.20 27.63 -34.40
C LEU A 82 14.66 28.55 -35.53
N SER A 83 14.00 29.71 -35.68
CA SER A 83 14.37 30.74 -36.65
C SER A 83 15.55 31.63 -36.21
N LEU A 84 16.08 31.45 -34.99
CA LEU A 84 17.25 32.19 -34.52
C LEU A 84 18.52 31.67 -35.22
N GLU A 85 19.30 32.58 -35.81
CA GLU A 85 20.61 32.26 -36.42
C GLU A 85 21.58 31.66 -35.41
N ASP A 86 21.49 32.08 -34.14
CA ASP A 86 22.24 31.51 -33.02
C ASP A 86 21.31 31.15 -31.86
N SER A 87 21.17 29.85 -31.64
CA SER A 87 20.37 29.26 -30.57
C SER A 87 20.96 29.50 -29.17
N SER A 88 22.22 29.93 -29.08
CA SER A 88 22.86 30.33 -27.82
C SER A 88 22.26 31.63 -27.24
N MET A 89 21.64 32.46 -28.09
CA MET A 89 20.97 33.70 -27.69
C MET A 89 19.73 33.48 -26.82
N MET A 90 19.24 32.23 -26.74
CA MET A 90 18.14 31.85 -25.85
C MET A 90 18.55 31.71 -24.38
N PHE A 91 19.85 31.72 -24.08
CA PHE A 91 20.37 31.44 -22.75
C PHE A 91 21.28 32.54 -22.21
N HIS A 92 21.31 32.69 -20.89
CA HIS A 92 22.39 33.43 -20.23
C HIS A 92 23.63 32.54 -20.18
N LEU A 93 24.68 32.95 -20.89
CA LEU A 93 25.96 32.25 -20.99
C LEU A 93 26.97 32.73 -19.92
N PRO A 94 27.96 31.89 -19.54
CA PRO A 94 28.19 30.53 -20.02
C PRO A 94 27.30 29.49 -19.33
N LEU A 95 26.88 28.46 -20.08
CA LEU A 95 26.18 27.31 -19.50
C LEU A 95 27.12 26.50 -18.61
N SER A 96 26.60 25.94 -17.52
CA SER A 96 27.32 24.92 -16.75
C SER A 96 27.53 23.66 -17.60
N ALA A 97 28.54 22.85 -17.28
CA ALA A 97 28.80 21.59 -18.00
C ALA A 97 27.59 20.62 -17.98
N GLN A 98 26.76 20.66 -16.93
CA GLN A 98 25.53 19.87 -16.88
C GLN A 98 24.45 20.46 -17.79
N ALA A 99 24.24 21.77 -17.76
CA ALA A 99 23.26 22.44 -18.60
C ALA A 99 23.62 22.32 -20.09
N HIS A 100 24.91 22.41 -20.45
CA HIS A 100 25.37 22.21 -21.81
C HIS A 100 25.11 20.77 -22.32
N ARG A 101 25.35 19.74 -21.50
CA ARG A 101 24.99 18.35 -21.86
C ARG A 101 23.49 18.18 -22.06
N GLN A 102 22.67 18.72 -21.17
CA GLN A 102 21.21 18.66 -21.30
C GLN A 102 20.72 19.41 -22.55
N TYR A 103 21.38 20.52 -22.89
CA TYR A 103 21.10 21.28 -24.10
C TYR A 103 21.43 20.49 -25.37
N GLN A 104 22.57 19.79 -25.41
CA GLN A 104 22.89 18.88 -26.53
C GLN A 104 21.86 17.75 -26.69
N GLU A 105 21.43 17.12 -25.59
CA GLU A 105 20.36 16.11 -25.63
C GLU A 105 19.02 16.68 -26.13
N PHE A 106 18.76 17.95 -25.83
CA PHE A 106 17.56 18.64 -26.30
C PHE A 106 17.62 18.94 -27.80
N LEU A 107 18.75 19.40 -28.32
CA LEU A 107 18.96 19.64 -29.76
C LEU A 107 18.77 18.36 -30.58
N LEU A 108 19.34 17.23 -30.13
CA LEU A 108 19.15 15.93 -30.80
C LEU A 108 17.68 15.50 -30.84
N LYS A 109 16.89 15.83 -29.82
CA LYS A 109 15.45 15.55 -29.82
C LYS A 109 14.70 16.48 -30.79
N LEU A 110 15.10 17.75 -30.88
CA LEU A 110 14.53 18.71 -31.81
C LEU A 110 14.73 18.32 -33.27
N GLU A 111 15.89 17.77 -33.65
CA GLU A 111 16.15 17.29 -35.03
C GLU A 111 15.13 16.25 -35.51
N SER A 112 14.54 15.48 -34.59
CA SER A 112 13.53 14.47 -34.91
C SER A 112 12.10 15.01 -34.99
N VAL A 113 11.89 16.30 -34.69
CA VAL A 113 10.56 16.93 -34.68
C VAL A 113 10.21 17.41 -36.08
N ILE A 114 9.13 16.87 -36.64
CA ILE A 114 8.52 17.37 -37.87
C ILE A 114 7.48 18.41 -37.48
N LEU A 115 7.69 19.66 -37.89
CA LEU A 115 6.75 20.75 -37.66
C LEU A 115 5.54 20.59 -38.58
N THR A 116 4.35 20.93 -38.07
CA THR A 116 3.12 21.06 -38.86
C THR A 116 2.60 22.49 -38.73
N ASP A 117 1.70 22.89 -39.63
CA ASP A 117 1.01 24.19 -39.55
C ASP A 117 -0.08 24.23 -38.45
N ASP A 118 -0.24 23.14 -37.70
CA ASP A 118 -1.19 23.07 -36.60
C ASP A 118 -0.72 23.91 -35.41
N LEU A 119 -1.66 24.35 -34.59
CA LEU A 119 -1.33 25.01 -33.33
C LEU A 119 -0.61 24.04 -32.39
N ASP A 120 0.48 24.49 -31.76
CA ASP A 120 1.20 23.71 -30.75
C ASP A 120 0.26 23.26 -29.63
N GLU A 121 0.10 21.94 -29.48
CA GLU A 121 -0.66 21.35 -28.41
C GLU A 121 0.25 20.56 -27.45
N TRP A 122 0.33 21.03 -26.22
CA TRP A 122 0.99 20.26 -25.17
C TRP A 122 -0.03 19.33 -24.48
N MET A 123 0.38 18.09 -24.17
CA MET A 123 -0.43 17.14 -23.41
C MET A 123 0.40 16.48 -22.32
N TYR A 124 -0.23 16.20 -21.18
CA TYR A 124 0.40 15.37 -20.16
C TYR A 124 0.42 13.91 -20.58
N ARG A 125 1.31 13.11 -19.95
CA ARG A 125 1.43 11.65 -20.17
C ARG A 125 0.15 10.85 -19.97
N TRP A 126 -0.89 11.46 -19.38
CA TRP A 126 -2.21 10.87 -19.20
C TRP A 126 -3.25 11.33 -20.24
N GLY A 127 -2.82 11.90 -21.36
CA GLY A 127 -3.64 12.17 -22.55
C GLY A 127 -4.61 13.34 -22.42
N THR A 128 -4.40 14.26 -21.47
CA THR A 128 -5.22 15.48 -21.34
C THR A 128 -4.33 16.70 -21.21
N LYS A 129 -4.85 17.86 -21.63
CA LYS A 129 -4.21 19.18 -21.41
C LYS A 129 -4.41 19.68 -19.98
N GLU A 130 -5.43 19.17 -19.29
CA GLU A 130 -5.71 19.53 -17.92
C GLU A 130 -4.73 18.89 -16.93
N PHE A 131 -4.17 19.71 -16.05
CA PHE A 131 -3.32 19.24 -14.97
C PHE A 131 -4.15 18.63 -13.84
N SER A 132 -3.70 17.48 -13.34
CA SER A 132 -4.26 16.87 -12.14
C SER A 132 -3.15 16.48 -11.18
N THR A 133 -3.14 17.08 -9.99
CA THR A 133 -2.22 16.69 -8.92
C THR A 133 -2.35 15.21 -8.57
N LYS A 134 -3.56 14.65 -8.65
CA LYS A 134 -3.81 13.22 -8.41
C LYS A 134 -3.16 12.35 -9.48
N LYS A 135 -3.29 12.71 -10.77
CA LYS A 135 -2.65 11.96 -11.86
C LYS A 135 -1.12 12.09 -11.79
N ALA A 136 -0.59 13.27 -11.47
CA ALA A 136 0.83 13.49 -11.23
C ALA A 136 1.35 12.64 -10.06
N TYR A 137 0.65 12.61 -8.93
CA TYR A 137 1.00 11.75 -7.79
C TYR A 137 1.05 10.27 -8.19
N ASN A 138 0.01 9.78 -8.88
CA ASN A 138 -0.06 8.38 -9.33
C ASN A 138 1.06 8.03 -10.32
N LEU A 139 1.50 8.99 -11.15
CA LEU A 139 2.63 8.81 -12.04
C LEU A 139 3.96 8.73 -11.29
N LEU A 140 4.17 9.62 -10.30
CA LEU A 140 5.40 9.70 -9.51
C LEU A 140 5.56 8.52 -8.53
N ILE A 141 4.48 8.06 -7.91
CA ILE A 141 4.50 6.90 -7.01
C ILE A 141 4.72 5.59 -7.78
N GLY A 142 4.38 5.57 -9.07
CA GLY A 142 4.48 4.40 -9.93
C GLY A 142 3.40 3.35 -9.68
N SER A 143 3.47 2.26 -10.45
CA SER A 143 2.62 1.09 -10.28
C SER A 143 3.48 -0.14 -9.97
N ARG A 144 2.90 -1.09 -9.22
CA ARG A 144 3.55 -2.36 -8.90
C ARG A 144 2.59 -3.51 -9.17
N GLN A 145 3.10 -4.56 -9.81
CA GLN A 145 2.38 -5.82 -9.91
C GLN A 145 2.29 -6.46 -8.53
N VAL A 146 1.07 -6.74 -8.08
CA VAL A 146 0.79 -7.36 -6.79
C VAL A 146 -0.25 -8.45 -6.92
N HIS A 147 -0.26 -9.37 -5.96
CA HIS A 147 -1.23 -10.44 -5.95
C HIS A 147 -2.67 -9.91 -5.86
N VAL A 148 -3.60 -10.57 -6.55
CA VAL A 148 -5.03 -10.17 -6.60
C VAL A 148 -5.71 -10.13 -5.23
N SER A 149 -5.18 -10.86 -4.24
CA SER A 149 -5.67 -10.88 -2.86
C SER A 149 -5.70 -9.51 -2.19
N PHE A 150 -4.79 -8.59 -2.54
CA PHE A 150 -4.83 -7.22 -2.02
C PHE A 150 -6.07 -6.49 -2.52
N GLY A 151 -6.41 -6.65 -3.80
CA GLY A 151 -7.64 -6.11 -4.38
C GLY A 151 -8.89 -6.66 -3.70
N TRP A 152 -8.91 -7.97 -3.43
CA TRP A 152 -10.02 -8.61 -2.70
C TRP A 152 -10.15 -8.04 -1.27
N LEU A 153 -9.05 -7.91 -0.55
CA LEU A 153 -9.02 -7.38 0.81
C LEU A 153 -9.53 -5.94 0.88
N TRP A 154 -9.07 -5.06 -0.02
CA TRP A 154 -9.46 -3.66 0.04
C TRP A 154 -10.91 -3.43 -0.40
N LYS A 155 -11.45 -4.27 -1.30
CA LYS A 155 -12.86 -4.25 -1.75
C LYS A 155 -13.84 -4.89 -0.76
N SER A 156 -13.36 -5.75 0.15
CA SER A 156 -14.18 -6.37 1.21
C SER A 156 -14.89 -5.31 2.09
N PHE A 157 -15.95 -5.68 2.79
CA PHE A 157 -16.64 -4.80 3.75
C PHE A 157 -16.14 -4.98 5.21
N CYS A 158 -15.08 -5.77 5.41
CA CYS A 158 -14.38 -5.90 6.68
C CYS A 158 -14.12 -4.55 7.37
N GLN A 159 -14.19 -4.52 8.69
CA GLN A 159 -13.80 -3.35 9.47
C GLN A 159 -12.32 -2.98 9.18
N PRO A 160 -11.95 -1.68 9.16
CA PRO A 160 -10.58 -1.26 8.86
C PRO A 160 -9.51 -1.96 9.70
N LYS A 161 -9.79 -2.21 11.00
CA LYS A 161 -8.86 -2.91 11.90
C LYS A 161 -8.54 -4.33 11.41
N HIS A 162 -9.53 -5.08 10.91
CA HIS A 162 -9.34 -6.43 10.38
C HIS A 162 -8.64 -6.41 9.02
N LYS A 163 -8.93 -5.40 8.17
CA LYS A 163 -8.21 -5.22 6.91
C LYS A 163 -6.72 -4.94 7.13
N VAL A 164 -6.39 -4.02 8.04
CA VAL A 164 -5.00 -3.71 8.40
C VAL A 164 -4.30 -4.96 8.95
N PHE A 165 -4.99 -5.71 9.83
CA PHE A 165 -4.47 -6.96 10.37
C PHE A 165 -4.18 -7.99 9.27
N PHE A 166 -5.12 -8.25 8.36
CA PHE A 166 -4.93 -9.22 7.30
C PHE A 166 -3.88 -8.77 6.28
N TRP A 167 -3.81 -7.47 5.99
CA TRP A 167 -2.71 -6.90 5.21
C TRP A 167 -1.36 -7.20 5.85
N LEU A 168 -1.23 -7.07 7.18
CA LEU A 168 0.00 -7.46 7.89
C LEU A 168 0.33 -8.94 7.68
N ILE A 169 -0.65 -9.85 7.53
CA ILE A 169 -0.36 -11.25 7.16
C ILE A 169 0.22 -11.31 5.75
N LEU A 170 -0.45 -10.68 4.77
CA LEU A 170 -0.04 -10.71 3.36
C LEU A 170 1.35 -10.13 3.12
N VAL A 171 1.78 -9.19 3.95
CA VAL A 171 3.11 -8.57 3.86
C VAL A 171 4.12 -9.15 4.84
N ASP A 172 3.82 -10.31 5.45
CA ASP A 172 4.60 -11.01 6.48
C ASP A 172 4.92 -10.15 7.72
N CYS A 173 4.14 -9.10 7.98
CA CYS A 173 4.36 -8.10 9.01
C CYS A 173 3.74 -8.36 10.40
N LEU A 174 3.11 -9.52 10.58
CA LEU A 174 2.50 -9.91 11.83
C LEU A 174 3.56 -10.35 12.87
N PRO A 175 3.44 -10.02 14.17
CA PRO A 175 4.46 -10.35 15.18
C PRO A 175 4.36 -11.81 15.66
N THR A 176 4.45 -12.75 14.71
CA THR A 176 4.71 -14.16 14.96
C THR A 176 6.12 -14.36 15.52
N ARG A 177 6.38 -15.46 16.22
CA ARG A 177 7.68 -15.68 16.88
C ARG A 177 8.85 -15.73 15.88
N ASP A 178 8.67 -16.28 14.68
CA ASP A 178 9.69 -16.24 13.62
C ASP A 178 10.09 -14.80 13.23
N ARG A 179 9.12 -13.89 13.12
CA ARG A 179 9.37 -12.49 12.78
C ARG A 179 10.04 -11.76 13.94
N LEU A 180 9.65 -12.08 15.18
CA LEU A 180 10.29 -11.53 16.37
C LEU A 180 11.76 -11.99 16.47
N GLN A 181 12.05 -13.26 16.15
CA GLN A 181 13.41 -13.78 16.04
C GLN A 181 14.24 -13.01 14.99
N ARG A 182 13.68 -12.81 13.79
CA ARG A 182 14.32 -12.00 12.72
C ARG A 182 14.57 -10.54 13.15
N ARG A 183 13.80 -10.04 14.12
CA ARG A 183 13.98 -8.72 14.75
C ARG A 183 14.90 -8.73 15.97
N ARG A 184 15.56 -9.86 16.25
CA ARG A 184 16.47 -10.05 17.40
C ARG A 184 15.79 -9.82 18.75
N MET A 185 14.51 -10.15 18.86
CA MET A 185 13.81 -10.21 20.15
C MET A 185 14.10 -11.57 20.77
N ASP A 186 14.57 -11.57 22.02
CA ASP A 186 14.83 -12.79 22.77
C ASP A 186 13.52 -13.33 23.38
N LEU A 187 13.23 -14.61 23.15
CA LEU A 187 12.06 -15.31 23.69
C LEU A 187 12.49 -16.66 24.26
N PRO A 188 11.82 -17.14 25.34
CA PRO A 188 12.11 -18.46 25.90
C PRO A 188 11.96 -19.61 24.90
N SER A 189 11.07 -19.45 23.91
CA SER A 189 10.92 -20.37 22.79
C SER A 189 10.33 -19.64 21.58
N TYR A 190 10.76 -20.05 20.39
CA TYR A 190 10.20 -19.61 19.11
C TYR A 190 9.14 -20.58 18.54
N SER A 191 8.89 -21.70 19.22
CA SER A 191 7.88 -22.68 18.80
C SER A 191 6.47 -22.09 18.83
N CYS A 192 5.54 -22.69 18.09
CA CYS A 192 4.12 -22.35 18.12
C CYS A 192 3.55 -22.54 19.52
N VAL A 193 2.82 -21.55 20.01
CA VAL A 193 2.15 -21.61 21.32
C VAL A 193 0.81 -22.32 21.26
N MET A 194 0.30 -22.55 20.05
CA MET A 194 -1.04 -23.07 19.83
C MET A 194 -1.06 -24.60 19.66
N CYS A 195 0.10 -25.24 19.52
CA CYS A 195 0.20 -26.70 19.34
C CYS A 195 1.39 -27.28 20.12
N SER A 196 1.35 -28.59 20.37
CA SER A 196 2.39 -29.32 21.10
C SER A 196 3.50 -29.88 20.21
N GLN A 197 3.49 -29.60 18.91
CA GLN A 197 4.42 -30.20 17.93
C GLN A 197 5.82 -29.56 17.92
N GLY A 198 6.03 -28.44 18.63
CA GLY A 198 7.33 -27.76 18.68
C GLY A 198 7.74 -27.02 17.39
N ASN A 199 6.90 -26.99 16.36
CA ASN A 199 7.16 -26.28 15.11
C ASN A 199 7.37 -24.77 15.30
N LEU A 200 8.20 -24.14 14.49
CA LEU A 200 8.41 -22.68 14.51
C LEU A 200 7.09 -21.93 14.25
N GLU A 201 6.76 -20.92 15.07
CA GLU A 201 5.57 -20.10 14.85
C GLU A 201 5.80 -19.09 13.71
N SER A 202 5.48 -19.48 12.47
CA SER A 202 5.37 -18.59 11.32
C SER A 202 3.92 -18.25 10.99
N SER A 203 3.69 -17.25 10.12
CA SER A 203 2.32 -16.97 9.64
C SER A 203 1.73 -18.17 8.87
N ALA A 204 2.53 -18.85 8.05
CA ALA A 204 2.09 -20.06 7.34
C ALA A 204 1.72 -21.17 8.32
N HIS A 205 2.57 -21.46 9.31
CA HIS A 205 2.23 -22.46 10.33
C HIS A 205 0.97 -22.07 11.09
N LEU A 206 0.90 -20.84 11.60
CA LEU A 206 -0.22 -20.40 12.44
C LEU A 206 -1.56 -20.44 11.71
N PHE A 207 -1.61 -20.09 10.42
CA PHE A 207 -2.87 -19.97 9.68
C PHE A 207 -3.20 -21.14 8.75
N LEU A 208 -2.23 -21.96 8.35
CA LEU A 208 -2.43 -23.05 7.38
C LEU A 208 -2.08 -24.45 7.89
N HIS A 209 -1.08 -24.59 8.79
CA HIS A 209 -0.54 -25.89 9.14
C HIS A 209 -0.69 -26.26 10.63
N CYS A 210 -1.13 -25.32 11.47
CA CYS A 210 -1.26 -25.55 12.90
C CYS A 210 -2.39 -26.56 13.18
N PRO A 211 -2.09 -27.72 13.78
CA PRO A 211 -3.09 -28.78 13.99
C PRO A 211 -4.25 -28.37 14.89
N MET A 212 -4.04 -27.40 15.78
CA MET A 212 -5.10 -26.86 16.64
C MET A 212 -6.26 -26.25 15.84
N LEU A 213 -5.97 -25.82 14.61
CA LEU A 213 -6.96 -25.30 13.65
C LEU A 213 -7.25 -26.31 12.55
N GLY A 214 -6.59 -27.47 12.58
CA GLY A 214 -6.76 -28.53 11.61
C GLY A 214 -8.20 -29.04 11.54
N SER A 215 -8.88 -29.00 12.67
CA SER A 215 -10.30 -29.34 12.80
C SER A 215 -11.27 -28.31 12.20
N LEU A 216 -10.82 -27.10 11.83
CA LEU A 216 -11.66 -26.07 11.18
C LEU A 216 -11.79 -26.26 9.67
N GLY A 217 -11.07 -27.21 9.07
CA GLY A 217 -11.08 -27.42 7.62
C GLY A 217 -10.41 -26.32 6.81
N LEU A 218 -9.63 -25.43 7.47
CA LEU A 218 -8.81 -24.40 6.83
C LEU A 218 -7.37 -24.87 6.62
N LEU A 219 -7.14 -26.17 6.63
CA LEU A 219 -5.86 -26.73 6.23
C LEU A 219 -5.87 -26.82 4.72
N ASP A 220 -5.10 -25.96 4.08
CA ASP A 220 -4.49 -26.36 2.81
C ASP A 220 -3.13 -26.96 3.17
N THR A 221 -3.07 -28.29 3.23
CA THR A 221 -1.82 -29.02 3.51
C THR A 221 -0.92 -29.11 2.27
N ALA A 222 -1.41 -28.67 1.11
CA ALA A 222 -0.72 -28.83 -0.16
C ALA A 222 -0.03 -27.55 -0.66
N SER A 223 -0.41 -26.37 -0.17
CA SER A 223 0.19 -25.10 -0.62
C SER A 223 1.36 -24.64 0.24
N ASP A 224 2.49 -24.38 -0.41
CA ASP A 224 3.69 -23.80 0.22
C ASP A 224 3.55 -22.28 0.46
N SER A 225 2.54 -21.64 -0.15
CA SER A 225 2.32 -20.19 -0.15
C SER A 225 0.98 -19.80 0.45
N LEU A 226 1.00 -18.83 1.36
CA LEU A 226 -0.21 -18.17 1.88
C LEU A 226 -1.12 -17.66 0.74
N PHE A 227 -0.57 -17.11 -0.34
CA PHE A 227 -1.36 -16.56 -1.44
C PHE A 227 -2.10 -17.64 -2.23
N GLU A 228 -1.49 -18.81 -2.39
CA GLU A 228 -2.11 -19.96 -3.06
C GLU A 228 -3.21 -20.54 -2.18
N ALA A 229 -2.95 -20.72 -0.88
CA ALA A 229 -3.94 -21.15 0.09
C ALA A 229 -5.19 -20.24 0.09
N TRP A 230 -5.01 -18.91 0.10
CA TRP A 230 -6.13 -17.96 0.06
C TRP A 230 -6.92 -18.03 -1.25
N THR A 231 -6.24 -18.32 -2.36
CA THR A 231 -6.89 -18.52 -3.66
C THR A 231 -7.67 -19.84 -3.68
N SER A 232 -7.13 -20.90 -3.07
CA SER A 232 -7.80 -22.18 -2.86
C SER A 232 -9.05 -22.02 -1.99
N PHE A 233 -8.95 -21.37 -0.83
CA PHE A 233 -10.11 -21.12 0.03
C PHE A 233 -11.18 -20.26 -0.63
N LYS A 234 -10.81 -19.27 -1.45
CA LYS A 234 -11.78 -18.52 -2.25
C LYS A 234 -12.60 -19.46 -3.13
N SER A 235 -11.94 -20.38 -3.83
CA SER A 235 -12.60 -21.34 -4.73
C SER A 235 -13.47 -22.34 -3.95
N GLN A 236 -12.98 -22.84 -2.81
CA GLN A 236 -13.70 -23.79 -1.96
C GLN A 236 -14.94 -23.17 -1.31
N LEU A 237 -14.82 -21.96 -0.74
CA LEU A 237 -15.94 -21.26 -0.13
C LEU A 237 -17.00 -20.91 -1.16
N ASN A 238 -16.59 -20.50 -2.36
CA ASN A 238 -17.46 -20.10 -3.47
C ASN A 238 -18.56 -19.08 -3.07
N GLN A 239 -18.24 -18.21 -2.11
CA GLN A 239 -19.14 -17.16 -1.63
C GLN A 239 -18.66 -15.76 -2.05
N PRO A 240 -19.56 -14.82 -2.34
CA PRO A 240 -19.18 -13.44 -2.69
C PRO A 240 -18.50 -12.68 -1.54
N PHE A 241 -18.64 -13.14 -0.29
CA PHE A 241 -18.04 -12.59 0.92
C PHE A 241 -16.92 -13.49 1.50
N PHE A 242 -16.27 -14.29 0.65
CA PHE A 242 -15.19 -15.20 1.07
C PHE A 242 -14.05 -14.46 1.81
N MET A 243 -13.73 -13.22 1.42
CA MET A 243 -12.66 -12.46 2.08
C MET A 243 -13.00 -12.12 3.52
N GLU A 244 -14.27 -11.86 3.82
CA GLU A 244 -14.73 -11.61 5.18
C GLU A 244 -14.53 -12.85 6.04
N LEU A 245 -14.91 -14.03 5.53
CA LEU A 245 -14.73 -15.30 6.23
C LEU A 245 -13.25 -15.56 6.52
N ILE A 246 -12.39 -15.50 5.50
CA ILE A 246 -10.95 -15.73 5.65
C ILE A 246 -10.32 -14.71 6.61
N THR A 247 -10.64 -13.42 6.46
CA THR A 247 -10.07 -12.34 7.27
C THR A 247 -10.49 -12.45 8.73
N ILE A 248 -11.77 -12.71 9.01
CA ILE A 248 -12.30 -12.78 10.37
C ILE A 248 -11.86 -14.06 11.06
N MET A 249 -11.72 -15.15 10.32
CA MET A 249 -11.16 -16.38 10.85
C MET A 249 -9.69 -16.23 11.23
N ALA A 250 -8.86 -15.67 10.34
CA ALA A 250 -7.47 -15.33 10.66
C ALA A 250 -7.38 -14.38 11.88
N TRP A 251 -8.29 -13.42 12.00
CA TRP A 251 -8.37 -12.56 13.17
C TRP A 251 -8.69 -13.34 14.44
N SER A 252 -9.64 -14.26 14.39
CA SER A 252 -10.09 -15.07 15.54
C SER A 252 -8.98 -16.01 16.02
N ILE A 253 -8.25 -16.62 15.09
CA ILE A 253 -7.03 -17.39 15.35
C ILE A 253 -6.01 -16.54 16.10
N TRP A 254 -5.74 -15.34 15.57
CA TRP A 254 -4.78 -14.42 16.14
C TRP A 254 -5.16 -13.93 17.54
N ILE A 255 -6.44 -13.64 17.77
CA ILE A 255 -6.96 -13.26 19.09
C ILE A 255 -6.84 -14.43 20.08
N THR A 256 -7.20 -15.64 19.67
CA THR A 256 -7.06 -16.84 20.50
C THR A 256 -5.60 -17.03 20.92
N ARG A 257 -4.67 -16.92 19.97
CA ARG A 257 -3.23 -16.96 20.22
C ARG A 257 -2.77 -15.88 21.19
N ASN A 258 -3.18 -14.64 20.98
CA ASN A 258 -2.76 -13.52 21.84
C ASN A 258 -3.37 -13.59 23.24
N ASN A 259 -4.59 -14.08 23.38
CA ASN A 259 -5.21 -14.32 24.67
C ASN A 259 -4.42 -15.35 25.48
N PHE A 260 -3.90 -16.38 24.83
CA PHE A 260 -2.98 -17.30 25.50
C PHE A 260 -1.67 -16.62 25.90
N VAL A 261 -0.99 -15.96 24.96
CA VAL A 261 0.32 -15.33 25.20
C VAL A 261 0.29 -14.22 26.26
N PHE A 262 -0.75 -13.38 26.27
CA PHE A 262 -0.79 -12.17 27.10
C PHE A 262 -1.76 -12.24 28.27
N ARG A 263 -2.68 -13.21 28.27
CA ARG A 263 -3.72 -13.36 29.32
C ARG A 263 -3.79 -14.77 29.91
N ASN A 264 -2.92 -15.69 29.48
CA ASN A 264 -2.89 -17.08 29.91
C ASN A 264 -4.24 -17.82 29.74
N LEU A 265 -5.06 -17.41 28.76
CA LEU A 265 -6.31 -18.10 28.43
C LEU A 265 -6.01 -19.28 27.50
N GLN A 266 -6.35 -20.50 27.93
CA GLN A 266 -6.04 -21.70 27.16
C GLN A 266 -6.69 -21.66 25.75
N PRO A 267 -5.91 -21.90 24.68
CA PRO A 267 -6.46 -21.97 23.34
C PRO A 267 -7.48 -23.10 23.23
N SER A 268 -8.65 -22.79 22.69
CA SER A 268 -9.65 -23.80 22.34
C SER A 268 -10.33 -23.45 21.03
N LEU A 269 -10.78 -24.48 20.33
CA LEU A 269 -11.53 -24.32 19.10
C LEU A 269 -12.81 -23.50 19.34
N ASN A 270 -13.50 -23.77 20.45
CA ASN A 270 -14.74 -23.09 20.81
C ASN A 270 -14.52 -21.59 21.05
N ALA A 271 -13.43 -21.20 21.74
CA ALA A 271 -13.12 -19.79 21.95
C ALA A 271 -12.79 -19.05 20.62
N CYS A 272 -12.10 -19.74 19.71
CA CYS A 272 -11.82 -19.22 18.37
C CYS A 272 -13.12 -19.05 17.56
N LEU A 273 -13.98 -20.07 17.54
CA LEU A 273 -15.27 -20.03 16.85
C LEU A 273 -16.23 -19.00 17.43
N PHE A 274 -16.27 -18.84 18.76
CA PHE A 274 -17.05 -17.80 19.41
C PHE A 274 -16.63 -16.40 18.94
N THR A 275 -15.32 -16.13 18.96
CA THR A 275 -14.77 -14.85 18.47
C THR A 275 -15.10 -14.65 16.99
N PHE A 276 -15.02 -15.72 16.19
CA PHE A 276 -15.35 -15.68 14.77
C PHE A 276 -16.81 -15.28 14.53
N VAL A 277 -17.75 -15.96 15.17
CA VAL A 277 -19.18 -15.68 15.05
C VAL A 277 -19.48 -14.25 15.50
N GLU A 278 -19.00 -13.84 16.67
CA GLU A 278 -19.22 -12.49 17.20
C GLU A 278 -18.75 -11.41 16.22
N VAL A 279 -17.51 -11.55 15.71
CA VAL A 279 -16.93 -10.57 14.80
C VAL A 279 -17.60 -10.61 13.42
N LEU A 280 -18.00 -11.79 12.94
CA LEU A 280 -18.72 -11.95 11.68
C LEU A 280 -20.10 -11.30 11.74
N SER A 281 -20.86 -11.51 12.81
CA SER A 281 -22.16 -10.86 13.02
C SER A 281 -22.04 -9.34 12.99
N LEU A 282 -21.02 -8.77 13.65
CA LEU A 282 -20.76 -7.32 13.61
C LEU A 282 -20.33 -6.84 12.22
N SER A 283 -19.60 -7.66 11.46
CA SER A 283 -19.19 -7.32 10.09
C SER A 283 -20.38 -7.39 9.13
N ALA A 284 -21.32 -8.32 9.32
CA ALA A 284 -22.51 -8.50 8.50
C ALA A 284 -23.44 -7.27 8.51
N LEU A 285 -23.46 -6.49 9.61
CA LEU A 285 -24.17 -5.21 9.68
C LEU A 285 -23.70 -4.18 8.64
N ARG A 286 -22.48 -4.33 8.12
CA ARG A 286 -21.88 -3.46 7.09
C ARG A 286 -22.01 -4.03 5.69
N ALA A 287 -22.60 -5.21 5.54
CA ALA A 287 -22.77 -5.86 4.26
C ALA A 287 -23.73 -5.05 3.37
N LYS A 288 -23.45 -5.06 2.07
CA LYS A 288 -24.36 -4.52 1.06
C LYS A 288 -25.70 -5.24 1.15
N ALA A 289 -26.80 -4.54 0.85
CA ALA A 289 -28.15 -5.12 0.90
C ALA A 289 -28.26 -6.42 0.10
N SER A 290 -27.58 -6.52 -1.04
CA SER A 290 -27.55 -7.73 -1.90
C SER A 290 -26.92 -8.96 -1.25
N LEU A 291 -26.08 -8.80 -0.22
CA LEU A 291 -25.38 -9.89 0.45
C LEU A 291 -26.06 -10.33 1.76
N ARG A 292 -27.03 -9.55 2.26
CA ARG A 292 -27.71 -9.86 3.52
C ARG A 292 -28.44 -11.21 3.52
N PRO A 293 -29.17 -11.61 2.45
CA PRO A 293 -29.84 -12.91 2.44
C PRO A 293 -28.85 -14.06 2.67
N ALA A 294 -27.67 -14.02 2.04
CA ALA A 294 -26.66 -15.07 2.18
C ALA A 294 -25.88 -15.07 3.51
N LEU A 295 -26.02 -14.02 4.33
CA LEU A 295 -25.33 -13.88 5.63
C LEU A 295 -26.22 -14.24 6.84
N PHE A 296 -27.54 -14.25 6.67
CA PHE A 296 -28.53 -14.44 7.74
C PHE A 296 -29.48 -15.63 7.49
N LEU A 297 -29.15 -16.49 6.52
CA LEU A 297 -29.72 -17.83 6.33
C LEU A 297 -28.94 -18.85 7.15
#